data_AF-A0A1W9N1H3-F1
#
_entry.id   AF-A0A1W9N1H3-F1
#
_cell.length_a   1.000
_cell.length_b   1.000
_cell.length_c   1.000
_cell.angle_alpha   90.00
_cell.angle_beta   90.00
_cell.angle_gamma   90.00
#
_symmetry.space_group_name_H-M   'P 1'
#
loop_
_entity.id
_entity.type
_entity.pdbx_description
1 polymer ?
#
loop_
_entity_poly.entity_id
_entity_poly.type
_entity_poly.pdbx_seq_one_letter_code
_entity_poly.pdbx_strand_id
1 'polypeptide(L)'
;MTATPKAIDLLTIKNVDKPANGTATTDGITITYIPNKGFVGTDRFMYRVSDGLKTGKAFVSVTVEATPEPEEPSDNFHSADYNPSDYVIGLGELLRVIQIYANGFYACGDSQTEDGYVLETGHSEDCEPHDSDFNPRNWRIDLGELLRVIQLYNASGYHIDPDGEGGFAPGRE
;
A
#
# COMPACT_ATOMS: atom_id res chain seq x y z
N MET A 1 30.95 -54.46 14.39
CA MET A 1 29.97 -53.70 13.61
C MET A 1 30.12 -52.23 14.01
N THR A 2 30.66 -51.38 13.14
CA THR A 2 30.74 -49.94 13.38
C THR A 2 29.54 -49.26 12.72
N ALA A 3 28.63 -48.72 13.52
CA ALA A 3 27.59 -47.84 13.01
C ALA A 3 28.20 -46.46 12.78
N THR A 4 28.25 -46.00 11.54
CA THR A 4 28.62 -44.62 11.23
C THR A 4 27.47 -43.71 11.69
N PRO A 5 27.67 -42.78 12.64
CA PRO A 5 26.62 -41.84 13.02
C PRO A 5 26.27 -40.97 11.81
N LYS A 6 25.03 -41.07 11.33
CA LYS A 6 24.51 -40.20 10.27
C LYS A 6 24.33 -38.80 10.87
N ALA A 7 25.01 -37.80 10.30
CA ALA A 7 24.96 -36.43 10.76
C ALA A 7 23.51 -35.92 10.81
N ILE A 8 23.17 -35.19 11.87
CA ILE A 8 21.92 -34.42 11.96
C ILE A 8 22.09 -33.26 10.99
N ASP A 9 21.28 -33.22 9.94
CA ASP A 9 21.36 -32.17 8.93
C ASP A 9 20.68 -30.90 9.45
N LEU A 10 20.95 -29.76 8.80
CA LEU A 10 20.23 -28.53 9.08
C LEU A 10 18.73 -28.74 8.86
N LEU A 11 17.91 -28.18 9.75
CA LEU A 11 16.46 -28.28 9.63
C LEU A 11 16.02 -27.52 8.38
N THR A 12 15.37 -28.21 7.44
CA THR A 12 14.89 -27.64 6.17
C THR A 12 13.38 -27.77 6.03
N ILE A 13 12.75 -26.72 5.51
CA ILE A 13 11.34 -26.71 5.14
C ILE A 13 11.21 -27.46 3.82
N LYS A 14 10.52 -28.61 3.84
CA LYS A 14 10.37 -29.47 2.66
C LYS A 14 9.16 -29.09 1.81
N ASN A 15 8.13 -28.56 2.46
CA ASN A 15 6.85 -28.30 1.82
C ASN A 15 6.03 -27.32 2.66
N VAL A 16 5.24 -26.50 1.98
CA VAL A 16 4.25 -25.58 2.53
C VAL A 16 2.96 -25.80 1.77
N ASP A 17 1.85 -25.97 2.48
CA ASP A 17 0.53 -26.13 1.88
C ASP A 17 -0.01 -24.77 1.42
N LYS A 18 -0.83 -24.77 0.36
CA LYS A 18 -1.46 -23.53 -0.13
C LYS A 18 -2.48 -23.02 0.89
N PRO A 19 -2.36 -21.77 1.36
CA PRO A 19 -3.36 -21.13 2.22
C PRO A 19 -4.65 -20.79 1.45
N ALA A 20 -5.74 -20.49 2.17
CA ALA A 20 -7.04 -20.25 1.55
C ALA A 20 -7.12 -18.88 0.86
N ASN A 21 -6.50 -17.86 1.45
CA ASN A 21 -6.60 -16.46 1.06
C ASN A 21 -5.26 -15.84 0.66
N GLY A 22 -4.34 -16.67 0.15
CA GLY A 22 -3.06 -16.19 -0.34
C GLY A 22 -2.24 -17.27 -1.04
N THR A 23 -0.94 -17.02 -1.12
CA THR A 23 0.08 -17.95 -1.60
C THR A 23 1.19 -18.04 -0.57
N ALA A 24 1.73 -19.24 -0.37
CA ALA A 24 2.87 -19.47 0.49
C ALA A 24 3.92 -20.30 -0.26
N THR A 25 5.16 -19.85 -0.27
CA THR A 25 6.29 -20.51 -0.93
C THR A 25 7.47 -20.60 0.03
N THR A 26 8.43 -21.48 -0.24
CA THR A 26 9.62 -21.64 0.61
C THR A 26 10.87 -21.83 -0.23
N ASP A 27 12.00 -21.30 0.27
CA ASP A 27 13.35 -21.52 -0.25
C ASP A 27 14.09 -22.66 0.50
N GLY A 28 13.41 -23.33 1.44
CA GLY A 28 13.97 -24.37 2.30
C GLY A 28 14.31 -23.90 3.72
N ILE A 29 14.35 -22.60 3.98
CA ILE A 29 14.63 -22.02 5.32
C ILE A 29 13.57 -20.98 5.69
N THR A 30 13.15 -20.18 4.71
CA THR A 30 12.18 -19.10 4.84
C THR A 30 10.86 -19.52 4.20
N ILE A 31 9.74 -19.06 4.76
CA ILE A 31 8.43 -19.11 4.10
C ILE A 31 8.03 -17.68 3.74
N THR A 32 7.73 -17.44 2.48
CA THR A 32 7.18 -16.18 1.99
C THR A 32 5.69 -16.34 1.80
N TYR A 33 4.89 -15.48 2.45
CA TYR A 33 3.44 -15.44 2.31
C TYR A 33 3.03 -14.15 1.59
N ILE A 34 2.17 -14.28 0.57
CA ILE A 34 1.58 -13.16 -0.16
C ILE A 34 0.06 -13.32 -0.11
N PRO A 35 -0.69 -12.43 0.58
CA PRO A 35 -2.15 -12.50 0.62
C PRO A 35 -2.74 -12.24 -0.77
N ASN A 36 -3.94 -12.76 -1.00
CA ASN A 36 -4.74 -12.36 -2.17
C ASN A 36 -5.02 -10.86 -2.08
N LYS A 37 -5.07 -10.18 -3.24
CA LYS A 37 -5.37 -8.75 -3.30
C LYS A 37 -6.67 -8.44 -2.54
N GLY A 38 -6.59 -7.50 -1.59
CA GLY A 38 -7.74 -7.06 -0.79
C GLY A 38 -8.14 -7.99 0.37
N PHE A 39 -7.42 -9.08 0.62
CA PHE A 39 -7.72 -9.93 1.77
C PHE A 39 -7.34 -9.25 3.09
N VAL A 40 -8.34 -9.12 3.98
CA VAL A 40 -8.18 -8.73 5.37
C VAL A 40 -8.72 -9.86 6.24
N GLY A 41 -7.97 -10.21 7.28
CA GLY A 41 -8.33 -11.26 8.22
C GLY A 41 -7.21 -12.27 8.45
N THR A 42 -7.55 -13.38 9.10
CA THR A 42 -6.59 -14.43 9.44
C THR A 42 -6.59 -15.53 8.39
N ASP A 43 -5.40 -15.87 7.90
CA ASP A 43 -5.15 -17.05 7.07
C ASP A 43 -4.27 -18.06 7.82
N ARG A 44 -4.35 -19.33 7.41
CA ARG A 44 -3.62 -20.41 8.06
C ARG A 44 -3.14 -21.43 7.04
N PHE A 45 -1.87 -21.81 7.15
CA PHE A 45 -1.29 -22.90 6.37
C PHE A 45 -0.41 -23.80 7.24
N MET A 46 -0.15 -25.01 6.75
CA MET A 46 0.74 -25.98 7.38
C MET A 46 2.06 -26.04 6.62
N TYR A 47 3.17 -26.26 7.34
CA TYR A 47 4.47 -26.54 6.75
C TYR A 47 5.08 -27.80 7.34
N ARG A 48 5.98 -28.44 6.56
CA ARG A 48 6.76 -29.60 6.96
C ARG A 48 8.24 -29.27 7.04
N VAL A 49 8.87 -29.65 8.14
CA VAL A 49 10.33 -29.54 8.34
C VAL A 49 10.98 -30.91 8.44
N SER A 50 12.26 -31.00 8.09
CA SER A 50 13.06 -32.22 8.22
C SER A 50 14.51 -31.93 8.58
N ASP A 51 15.09 -32.76 9.45
CA ASP A 51 16.52 -32.79 9.79
C ASP A 51 17.28 -33.86 8.96
N GLY A 52 16.68 -34.35 7.87
CA GLY A 52 17.23 -35.43 7.04
C GLY A 52 17.02 -36.85 7.58
N LEU A 53 16.46 -37.00 8.79
CA LEU A 53 16.15 -38.28 9.43
C LEU A 53 14.67 -38.40 9.81
N LYS A 54 14.09 -37.33 10.34
CA LYS A 54 12.72 -37.21 10.81
C LYS A 54 12.04 -36.04 10.11
N THR A 55 10.71 -36.02 10.22
CA THR A 55 9.89 -34.91 9.75
C THR A 55 8.92 -34.45 10.83
N GLY A 56 8.65 -33.16 10.85
CA GLY A 56 7.66 -32.53 11.73
C GLY A 56 6.71 -31.66 10.91
N LYS A 57 5.51 -31.41 11.46
CA LYS A 57 4.51 -30.51 10.89
C LYS A 57 4.16 -29.44 11.90
N ALA A 58 3.93 -28.22 11.44
CA ALA A 58 3.36 -27.16 12.26
C ALA A 58 2.46 -26.24 11.43
N PHE A 59 1.63 -25.45 12.12
CA PHE A 59 0.77 -24.46 11.50
C PHE A 59 1.35 -23.06 11.70
N VAL A 60 1.21 -22.23 10.66
CA VAL A 60 1.41 -20.78 10.73
C VAL A 60 0.05 -20.12 10.60
N SER A 61 -0.22 -19.15 11.46
CA SER A 61 -1.37 -18.26 11.37
C SER A 61 -0.85 -16.88 11.01
N VAL A 62 -1.36 -16.28 9.93
CA VAL A 62 -1.02 -14.94 9.49
C VAL A 62 -2.26 -14.08 9.62
N THR A 63 -2.18 -12.99 10.37
CA THR A 63 -3.24 -11.97 10.40
C THR A 63 -2.83 -10.84 9.47
N VAL A 64 -3.65 -10.60 8.45
CA VAL A 64 -3.57 -9.43 7.59
C VAL A 64 -4.56 -8.42 8.14
N GLU A 65 -4.04 -7.34 8.69
CA GLU A 65 -4.87 -6.24 9.18
C GLU A 65 -5.30 -5.38 8.01
N ALA A 66 -6.50 -4.81 8.10
CA ALA A 66 -6.84 -3.71 7.20
C ALA A 66 -5.84 -2.60 7.49
N THR A 67 -5.24 -2.04 6.45
CA THR A 67 -4.62 -0.73 6.61
C THR A 67 -5.75 0.19 7.04
N PRO A 68 -5.64 0.87 8.20
CA PRO A 68 -6.66 1.82 8.61
C PRO A 68 -6.89 2.78 7.45
N GLU A 69 -8.16 3.01 7.14
CA GLU A 69 -8.47 4.02 6.16
C GLU A 69 -7.94 5.35 6.72
N PRO A 70 -7.18 6.10 5.91
CA PRO A 70 -6.77 7.44 6.27
C PRO A 70 -8.00 8.23 6.68
N GLU A 71 -7.84 9.13 7.65
CA GLU A 71 -8.93 10.05 7.96
C GLU A 71 -9.32 10.79 6.69
N GLU A 72 -10.61 10.77 6.34
CA GLU A 72 -11.12 11.50 5.19
C GLU A 72 -10.64 12.95 5.23
N PRO A 73 -10.29 13.56 4.09
CA PRO A 73 -9.92 14.96 4.05
C PRO A 73 -10.99 15.80 4.76
N SER A 74 -10.55 16.68 5.67
CA SER A 74 -11.47 17.56 6.41
C SER A 74 -12.07 18.66 5.51
N ASP A 75 -11.51 18.82 4.32
CA ASP A 75 -11.88 19.82 3.33
C ASP A 75 -13.00 19.32 2.41
N ASN A 76 -13.87 20.25 2.00
CA ASN A 76 -14.98 19.97 1.07
C ASN A 76 -14.51 19.83 -0.40
N PHE A 77 -13.21 19.68 -0.65
CA PHE A 77 -12.60 19.62 -1.97
C PHE A 77 -11.29 18.83 -1.90
N HIS A 78 -10.91 18.24 -3.02
CA HIS A 78 -9.70 17.43 -3.13
C HIS A 78 -8.49 18.38 -3.20
N SER A 79 -7.46 18.22 -2.36
CA SER A 79 -6.35 19.19 -2.30
C SER A 79 -5.52 19.35 -3.58
N ALA A 80 -5.67 18.45 -4.56
CA ALA A 80 -5.11 18.63 -5.91
C ALA A 80 -5.88 19.67 -6.75
N ASP A 81 -7.12 20.00 -6.39
CA ASP A 81 -7.95 21.00 -7.03
C ASP A 81 -7.63 22.39 -6.44
N TYR A 82 -6.90 23.20 -7.20
CA TYR A 82 -6.53 24.54 -6.79
C TYR A 82 -7.68 25.53 -6.98
N ASN A 83 -8.64 25.21 -7.86
CA ASN A 83 -9.86 25.97 -8.06
C ASN A 83 -11.10 25.18 -7.60
N PRO A 84 -11.28 24.97 -6.28
CA PRO A 84 -12.28 24.05 -5.74
C PRO A 84 -13.74 24.45 -6.01
N SER A 85 -13.97 25.57 -6.70
CA SER A 85 -15.29 25.99 -7.16
C SER A 85 -15.79 25.23 -8.38
N ASP A 86 -14.91 24.54 -9.13
CA ASP A 86 -15.30 23.80 -10.33
C ASP A 86 -15.33 22.27 -10.18
N TYR A 87 -14.77 21.75 -9.07
CA TYR A 87 -14.66 20.32 -8.77
C TYR A 87 -14.01 19.54 -9.92
N VAL A 88 -12.98 20.11 -10.54
CA VAL A 88 -12.24 19.48 -11.64
C VAL A 88 -10.77 19.50 -11.34
N ILE A 89 -10.13 18.33 -11.41
CA ILE A 89 -8.69 18.28 -11.56
C ILE A 89 -8.35 18.68 -13.00
N GLY A 90 -7.81 19.88 -13.18
CA GLY A 90 -7.29 20.42 -14.43
C GLY A 90 -5.93 19.83 -14.82
N LEU A 91 -5.46 20.17 -16.02
CA LEU A 91 -4.18 19.63 -16.51
C LEU A 91 -2.99 20.15 -15.68
N GLY A 92 -3.00 21.41 -15.25
CA GLY A 92 -1.94 21.98 -14.41
C GLY A 92 -1.83 21.25 -13.07
N GLU A 93 -2.97 21.00 -12.45
CA GLU A 93 -3.12 20.29 -11.18
C GLU A 93 -2.70 18.82 -11.29
N LEU A 94 -3.13 18.11 -12.34
CA LEU A 94 -2.65 16.75 -12.59
C LEU A 94 -1.13 16.72 -12.81
N LEU A 95 -0.57 17.66 -13.57
CA LEU A 95 0.87 17.75 -13.79
C LEU A 95 1.63 18.01 -12.48
N ARG A 96 1.06 18.80 -11.57
CA ARG A 96 1.61 19.05 -10.23
C ARG A 96 1.71 17.77 -9.41
N VAL A 97 0.65 16.95 -9.41
CA VAL A 97 0.64 15.63 -8.75
C VAL A 97 1.65 14.67 -9.38
N ILE A 98 1.77 14.65 -10.71
CA ILE A 98 2.77 13.84 -11.42
C ILE A 98 4.20 14.24 -11.01
N GLN A 99 4.47 15.53 -10.80
CA GLN A 99 5.78 15.99 -10.32
C GLN A 99 6.08 15.48 -8.91
N ILE A 100 5.10 15.49 -8.01
CA ILE A 100 5.24 14.93 -6.66
C ILE A 100 5.57 13.45 -6.73
N TYR A 101 4.76 12.68 -7.48
CA TYR A 101 4.98 11.25 -7.71
C TYR A 101 6.40 10.98 -8.25
N ALA A 102 6.84 11.73 -9.27
CA ALA A 102 8.13 11.54 -9.90
C ALA A 102 9.32 11.93 -9.00
N ASN A 103 9.15 12.94 -8.14
CA ASN A 103 10.17 13.33 -7.17
C ASN A 103 10.27 12.33 -6.00
N GLY A 104 9.15 11.68 -5.70
CA GLY A 104 9.05 10.60 -4.73
C GLY A 104 8.75 11.09 -3.32
N PHE A 105 9.26 12.24 -2.88
CA PHE A 105 8.90 12.87 -1.61
C PHE A 105 8.39 14.30 -1.84
N TYR A 106 7.57 14.77 -0.91
CA TYR A 106 7.15 16.16 -0.86
C TYR A 106 7.02 16.61 0.61
N ALA A 107 6.89 17.90 0.80
CA ALA A 107 6.67 18.53 2.10
C ALA A 107 5.64 19.65 1.97
N CYS A 108 5.13 20.15 3.10
CA CYS A 108 4.51 21.47 3.09
C CYS A 108 5.50 22.53 2.60
N GLY A 109 5.04 23.37 1.69
CA GLY A 109 5.72 24.58 1.27
C GLY A 109 5.27 25.79 2.06
N ASP A 110 6.02 26.89 1.90
CA ASP A 110 5.42 28.20 2.15
C ASP A 110 4.39 28.53 1.04
N SER A 111 3.63 29.60 1.23
CA SER A 111 2.46 30.00 0.43
C SER A 111 2.75 30.36 -1.05
N GLN A 112 3.87 29.89 -1.62
CA GLN A 112 4.33 30.19 -2.97
C GLN A 112 3.97 29.11 -3.99
N THR A 113 3.48 27.95 -3.54
CA THR A 113 2.99 26.87 -4.41
C THR A 113 1.47 26.88 -4.47
N GLU A 114 0.90 26.45 -5.59
CA GLU A 114 -0.55 26.45 -5.82
C GLU A 114 -1.25 25.59 -4.75
N ASP A 115 -0.76 24.38 -4.51
CA ASP A 115 -1.34 23.42 -3.57
C ASP A 115 -0.79 23.52 -2.13
N GLY A 116 0.14 24.44 -1.87
CA GLY A 116 0.79 24.57 -0.55
C GLY A 116 1.84 23.49 -0.26
N TYR A 117 2.23 22.68 -1.26
CA TYR A 117 3.25 21.64 -1.12
C TYR A 117 4.48 21.95 -1.99
N VAL A 118 5.66 21.50 -1.57
CA VAL A 118 6.92 21.62 -2.33
C VAL A 118 7.57 20.26 -2.53
N LEU A 119 8.38 20.16 -3.58
CA LEU A 119 9.19 18.96 -3.84
C LEU A 119 10.40 18.96 -2.90
N GLU A 120 10.65 17.87 -2.19
CA GLU A 120 11.80 17.72 -1.30
C GLU A 120 12.58 16.43 -1.56
N THR A 121 13.82 16.39 -1.08
CA THR A 121 14.68 15.19 -1.12
C THR A 121 14.67 14.42 0.19
N GLY A 122 13.79 14.81 1.13
CA GLY A 122 13.65 14.26 2.47
C GLY A 122 12.21 14.39 2.99
N HIS A 123 12.05 14.20 4.29
CA HIS A 123 10.75 14.09 4.94
C HIS A 123 10.56 15.27 5.89
N SER A 124 9.53 16.08 5.66
CA SER A 124 9.09 17.14 6.56
C SER A 124 7.61 16.90 6.89
N GLU A 125 7.36 16.38 8.10
CA GLU A 125 6.04 15.95 8.60
C GLU A 125 5.28 17.07 9.32
N ASP A 126 5.68 18.33 9.12
CA ASP A 126 5.16 19.44 9.93
C ASP A 126 3.71 19.83 9.55
N CYS A 127 3.08 19.14 8.60
CA CYS A 127 1.73 19.39 8.08
C CYS A 127 0.94 18.10 7.82
N GLU A 128 -0.35 18.26 7.55
CA GLU A 128 -1.15 17.16 6.99
C GLU A 128 -0.63 16.79 5.58
N PRO A 129 -0.56 15.49 5.24
CA PRO A 129 -0.24 15.03 3.90
C PRO A 129 -1.24 15.55 2.86
N HIS A 130 -0.77 15.68 1.63
CA HIS A 130 -1.61 16.03 0.49
C HIS A 130 -2.71 14.95 0.32
N ASP A 131 -3.97 15.31 0.04
CA ASP A 131 -5.09 14.35 -0.05
C ASP A 131 -4.88 13.22 -1.07
N SER A 132 -4.15 13.50 -2.16
CA SER A 132 -3.69 12.51 -3.13
C SER A 132 -2.85 11.39 -2.50
N ASP A 133 -2.07 11.68 -1.46
CA ASP A 133 -1.37 10.70 -0.61
C ASP A 133 -2.36 10.20 0.43
N PHE A 134 -3.19 9.28 -0.04
CA PHE A 134 -4.28 8.74 0.74
C PHE A 134 -3.75 7.63 1.63
N ASN A 135 -3.37 6.47 1.09
CA ASN A 135 -3.17 5.27 1.90
C ASN A 135 -1.99 4.41 1.44
N PRO A 136 -0.91 4.30 2.24
CA PRO A 136 -0.72 4.92 3.55
C PRO A 136 -0.25 6.38 3.44
N ARG A 137 -0.79 7.29 4.25
CA ARG A 137 -0.30 8.67 4.40
C ARG A 137 1.19 8.71 4.78
N ASN A 138 2.06 8.91 3.80
CA ASN A 138 3.51 8.70 3.97
C ASN A 138 4.41 9.77 3.34
N TRP A 139 3.84 10.91 2.97
CA TRP A 139 4.45 12.01 2.21
C TRP A 139 5.06 11.57 0.88
N ARG A 140 4.44 10.55 0.27
CA ARG A 140 4.72 10.13 -1.10
C ARG A 140 3.41 9.82 -1.78
N ILE A 141 3.33 10.22 -3.05
CA ILE A 141 2.25 9.77 -3.92
C ILE A 141 2.77 8.52 -4.62
N ASP A 142 2.11 7.39 -4.41
CA ASP A 142 2.41 6.15 -5.10
C ASP A 142 1.68 6.02 -6.44
N LEU A 143 1.89 4.90 -7.14
CA LEU A 143 1.28 4.71 -8.46
C LEU A 143 -0.25 4.56 -8.36
N GLY A 144 -0.77 3.90 -7.33
CA GLY A 144 -2.20 3.75 -7.11
C GLY A 144 -2.86 5.09 -6.87
N GLU A 145 -2.26 5.90 -6.01
CA GLU A 145 -2.68 7.26 -5.69
C GLU A 145 -2.66 8.18 -6.91
N LEU A 146 -1.56 8.19 -7.68
CA LEU A 146 -1.49 8.94 -8.94
C LEU A 146 -2.59 8.49 -9.92
N LEU A 147 -2.83 7.19 -10.03
CA LEU A 147 -3.85 6.66 -10.93
C LEU A 147 -5.27 7.10 -10.53
N ARG A 148 -5.55 7.33 -9.24
CA ARG A 148 -6.85 7.89 -8.80
C ARG A 148 -7.02 9.33 -9.24
N VAL A 149 -6.00 10.18 -9.05
CA VAL A 149 -6.06 11.57 -9.51
C VAL A 149 -6.24 11.63 -11.04
N ILE A 150 -5.59 10.73 -11.78
CA ILE A 150 -5.80 10.57 -13.24
C ILE A 150 -7.24 10.17 -13.56
N GLN A 151 -7.90 9.34 -12.74
CA GLN A 151 -9.31 8.99 -12.94
C GLN A 151 -10.22 10.20 -12.73
N LEU A 152 -10.01 10.99 -11.68
CA LEU A 152 -10.77 12.22 -11.43
C LEU A 152 -10.61 13.22 -12.60
N TYR A 153 -9.37 13.41 -13.06
CA TYR A 153 -9.05 14.22 -14.24
C TYR A 153 -9.81 13.72 -15.49
N ASN A 154 -9.72 12.43 -15.81
CA ASN A 154 -10.34 11.85 -17.00
C ASN A 154 -11.87 11.85 -16.93
N ALA A 155 -12.45 11.83 -15.74
CA ALA A 155 -13.88 11.94 -15.53
C ALA A 155 -14.41 13.37 -15.73
N SER A 156 -13.54 14.34 -16.00
CA SER A 156 -13.89 15.77 -16.16
C SER A 156 -14.58 16.35 -14.92
N GLY A 157 -14.23 15.82 -13.75
CA GLY A 157 -14.70 16.27 -12.46
C GLY A 157 -14.72 15.18 -11.40
N TYR A 158 -14.99 15.59 -10.18
CA TYR A 158 -15.22 14.73 -9.03
C TYR A 158 -16.35 15.28 -8.18
N HIS A 159 -16.78 14.50 -7.20
CA HIS A 159 -17.68 14.94 -6.14
C HIS A 159 -17.26 14.32 -4.81
N ILE A 160 -17.77 14.88 -3.73
CA ILE A 160 -17.55 14.34 -2.39
C ILE A 160 -18.38 13.06 -2.25
N ASP A 161 -17.71 11.96 -1.95
CA ASP A 161 -18.33 10.67 -1.68
C ASP A 161 -17.67 10.07 -0.43
N PRO A 162 -18.32 10.13 0.74
CA PRO A 162 -17.76 9.56 1.98
C PRO A 162 -17.57 8.04 1.95
N ASP A 163 -18.21 7.35 1.02
CA ASP A 163 -18.00 5.91 0.78
C ASP A 163 -16.97 5.68 -0.35
N GLY A 164 -16.52 6.77 -0.99
CA GLY A 164 -15.52 6.81 -2.04
C GLY A 164 -14.09 6.82 -1.49
N GLU A 165 -13.15 6.41 -2.32
CA GLU A 165 -11.76 6.27 -1.90
C GLU A 165 -11.10 7.64 -1.73
N GLY A 166 -10.72 7.99 -0.50
CA GLY A 166 -10.24 9.33 -0.17
C GLY A 166 -11.34 10.37 -0.06
N GLY A 167 -12.59 9.96 0.07
CA GLY A 167 -13.72 10.87 0.29
C GLY A 167 -14.24 11.48 -1.01
N PHE A 168 -13.78 10.98 -2.15
CA PHE A 168 -14.13 11.49 -3.46
C PHE A 168 -14.43 10.38 -4.45
N ALA A 169 -15.33 10.67 -5.40
CA ALA A 169 -15.65 9.80 -6.52
C ALA A 169 -15.54 10.54 -7.86
N PRO A 170 -15.18 9.83 -8.96
CA PRO A 170 -15.10 10.45 -10.29
C PRO A 170 -16.47 10.89 -10.81
N GLY A 171 -16.47 11.98 -11.58
CA GLY A 171 -17.65 12.57 -12.19
C GLY A 171 -18.27 13.67 -11.35
N ARG A 172 -19.07 14.53 -11.99
CA ARG A 172 -19.85 15.57 -11.31
C ARG A 172 -21.19 15.00 -10.86
N GLU A 173 -21.69 15.43 -9.71
CA GLU A 173 -23.08 15.19 -9.27
C GLU A 173 -24.12 15.91 -10.16
#